data_AF-A0A2D6N2B6-F1
#
_entry.id   AF-A0A2D6N2B6-F1
#
_cell.length_a   1.000
_cell.length_b   1.000
_cell.length_c   1.000
_cell.angle_alpha   90.00
_cell.angle_beta   90.00
_cell.angle_gamma   90.00
#
_symmetry.space_group_name_H-M   'P 1'
#
loop_
_entity.id
_entity.type
_entity.pdbx_description
1 polymer ?
#
loop_
_entity_poly.entity_id
_entity_poly.type
_entity_poly.pdbx_seq_one_letter_code
_entity_poly.pdbx_strand_id
1 'polypeptide(L)' 'ARQLLEPLAAHLSTTGLGSVSEVFDGNPPYTPGGCYAQAWSVAELLRAWLRTGK' A
#
# COMPACT_ATOMS: atom_id res chain seq x y z
N ALA A 1 -11.37 10.28 -2.32
CA ALA A 1 -10.77 9.28 -1.40
C ALA A 1 -9.97 8.20 -2.15
N ARG A 2 -10.52 7.53 -3.17
CA ARG A 2 -9.84 6.46 -3.91
C ARG A 2 -8.46 6.82 -4.48
N GLN A 3 -8.31 8.04 -5.02
CA GLN A 3 -7.04 8.54 -5.56
C GLN A 3 -5.88 8.49 -4.54
N LEU A 4 -6.16 8.60 -3.24
CA LEU A 4 -5.14 8.49 -2.19
C LEU A 4 -4.55 7.07 -2.07
N LEU A 5 -5.24 6.06 -2.60
CA LEU A 5 -4.82 4.66 -2.55
C LEU A 5 -4.00 4.25 -3.78
N GLU A 6 -4.00 5.05 -4.85
CA GLU A 6 -3.30 4.72 -6.11
C GLU A 6 -1.80 4.47 -5.92
N PRO A 7 -1.05 5.24 -5.13
CA PRO A 7 0.38 4.96 -4.89
C PRO A 7 0.60 3.62 -4.20
N LEU A 8 -0.26 3.25 -3.24
CA LEU A 8 -0.20 1.97 -2.54
C LEU A 8 -0.58 0.79 -3.46
N ALA A 9 -1.53 1.00 -4.38
CA ALA A 9 -1.85 0.00 -5.39
C ALA A 9 -0.69 -0.20 -6.39
N ALA A 10 0.00 0.87 -6.79
CA ALA A 10 1.19 0.77 -7.63
C ALA A 10 2.34 0.03 -6.92
N HIS A 11 2.46 0.19 -5.60
CA HIS A 11 3.47 -0.51 -4.80
C HIS A 11 3.38 -2.04 -4.90
N LEU A 12 2.20 -2.61 -5.19
CA LEU A 12 2.01 -4.05 -5.42
C LEU A 12 2.90 -4.61 -6.54
N SER A 13 3.33 -3.77 -7.48
CA SER A 13 4.23 -4.15 -8.57
C SER A 13 5.72 -3.91 -8.26
N THR A 14 6.05 -3.50 -7.03
CA THR A 14 7.41 -3.15 -6.60
C THR A 14 7.87 -4.02 -5.42
N THR A 15 8.53 -3.45 -4.41
CA THR A 15 9.10 -4.16 -3.25
C THR A 15 8.09 -5.13 -2.62
N GLY A 16 8.45 -6.42 -2.57
CA GLY A 16 7.58 -7.45 -2.03
C GLY A 16 6.40 -7.80 -2.95
N LEU A 17 6.61 -7.85 -4.28
CA LEU A 17 5.67 -8.22 -5.35
C LEU A 17 4.37 -8.89 -4.86
N GLY A 18 3.25 -8.25 -5.13
CA GLY A 18 1.92 -8.66 -4.64
C GLY A 18 1.65 -8.28 -3.18
N SER A 19 2.56 -7.55 -2.53
CA SER A 19 2.44 -7.08 -1.15
C SER A 19 2.61 -5.57 -1.04
N VAL A 20 2.29 -5.06 0.15
CA VAL A 20 2.44 -3.67 0.55
C VAL A 20 3.25 -3.64 1.82
N SER A 21 4.33 -2.84 1.83
CA SER A 21 5.19 -2.69 3.00
C SER A 21 4.42 -2.10 4.18
N GLU A 22 4.84 -2.46 5.38
CA GLU A 22 4.17 -2.07 6.63
C GLU A 22 4.10 -0.55 6.83
N VAL A 23 5.21 0.15 6.56
CA VAL A 23 5.33 1.60 6.74
C VAL A 23 6.14 2.23 5.61
N PHE A 24 5.97 3.54 5.45
CA PHE A 24 6.68 4.37 4.49
C PHE A 24 7.16 5.66 5.16
N ASP A 25 8.27 6.23 4.70
CA ASP A 25 8.71 7.56 5.15
C ASP A 25 7.63 8.62 4.87
N GLY A 26 7.54 9.65 5.72
CA GLY A 26 6.57 10.74 5.53
C GLY A 26 6.98 11.79 4.49
N ASN A 27 8.24 11.78 4.06
CA ASN A 27 8.79 12.69 3.06
C ASN A 27 9.28 11.91 1.83
N PRO A 28 9.28 12.50 0.63
CA PRO A 28 9.94 11.92 -0.54
C PRO A 28 11.37 11.48 -0.20
N PRO A 29 11.84 10.31 -0.66
CA PRO A 29 11.22 9.46 -1.69
C PRO A 29 10.18 8.44 -1.17
N TYR A 30 9.69 8.56 0.06
CA TYR A 30 8.71 7.64 0.68
C TYR A 30 9.21 6.20 0.74
N THR A 31 10.43 5.99 1.26
CA THR A 31 11.07 4.67 1.31
C THR A 31 10.20 3.66 2.07
N PRO A 32 9.99 2.43 1.54
CA PRO A 32 9.32 1.38 2.29
C PRO A 32 10.18 0.87 3.44
N GLY A 33 9.54 0.58 4.58
CA GLY A 33 10.18 0.05 5.77
C GLY A 33 9.30 -0.95 6.53
N GLY A 34 9.80 -1.39 7.68
CA GLY A 34 9.16 -2.43 8.49
C GLY A 34 9.15 -3.78 7.77
N CYS A 35 8.16 -4.62 8.07
CA CYS A 35 7.99 -5.88 7.37
C CYS A 35 7.56 -5.64 5.91
N TYR A 36 8.35 -6.18 4.97
CA TYR A 36 8.09 -5.98 3.54
C TYR A 36 6.82 -6.70 3.05
N ALA A 37 6.36 -7.74 3.76
CA ALA A 37 5.18 -8.51 3.41
C ALA A 37 4.41 -8.99 4.65
N GLN A 38 3.30 -8.31 4.97
CA GLN A 38 2.33 -8.75 5.97
C GLN A 38 0.92 -8.74 5.39
N ALA A 39 0.10 -9.69 5.84
CA ALA A 39 -1.26 -9.88 5.31
C ALA A 39 -2.17 -8.66 5.51
N TRP A 40 -2.02 -7.94 6.63
CA TRP A 40 -2.88 -6.81 6.97
C TRP A 40 -2.75 -5.62 6.00
N SER A 41 -1.56 -5.31 5.47
CA SER A 41 -1.36 -4.17 4.57
C SER A 41 -2.15 -4.33 3.28
N VAL A 42 -2.12 -5.54 2.69
CA VAL A 42 -2.90 -5.85 1.49
C VAL A 42 -4.40 -5.94 1.80
N ALA A 43 -4.77 -6.59 2.91
CA ALA A 43 -6.17 -6.71 3.32
C ALA A 43 -6.84 -5.34 3.54
N GLU A 44 -6.14 -4.44 4.21
CA GLU A 44 -6.63 -3.09 4.50
C GLU A 44 -6.67 -2.21 3.25
N LEU A 45 -5.69 -2.33 2.35
CA LEU A 45 -5.72 -1.67 1.06
C LEU A 45 -6.93 -2.13 0.23
N LEU A 46 -7.17 -3.44 0.12
CA LEU A 46 -8.33 -3.99 -0.61
C LEU A 46 -9.65 -3.54 0.02
N ARG A 47 -9.76 -3.58 1.35
CA ARG A 47 -10.95 -3.13 2.09
C ARG A 47 -11.26 -1.66 1.80
N ALA A 48 -10.25 -0.78 1.85
CA ALA A 48 -10.41 0.64 1.55
C ALA A 48 -10.74 0.88 0.07
N TRP A 49 -10.11 0.13 -0.83
CA TRP A 49 -10.33 0.21 -2.27
C TRP A 49 -11.78 -0.10 -2.65
N LEU A 50 -12.36 -1.17 -2.09
CA LEU A 50 -13.75 -1.55 -2.31
C LEU A 50 -14.73 -0.52 -1.74
N ARG A 51 -14.42 0.08 -0.58
CA ARG A 51 -15.28 1.10 0.05
C ARG A 51 -15.30 2.43 -0.69
N THR A 52 -14.23 2.74 -1.42
CA THR A 52 -14.06 4.04 -2.11
C THR A 52 -14.31 3.98 -3.61
N GLY A 53 -14.68 2.81 -4.16
CA GLY A 53 -14.92 2.58 -5.58
C GLY A 53 -16.37 2.70 -6.07
N LYS A 54 -17.23 3.43 -5.34
CA LYS A 54 -18.58 3.78 -5.81
C LYS A 54 -18.57 5.14 -6.48
#